data_AF-A0A953M6U5-F1
#
_entry.id   AF-A0A953M6U5-F1
#
_cell.length_a   1.000
_cell.length_b   1.000
_cell.length_c   1.000
_cell.angle_alpha   90.00
_cell.angle_beta   90.00
_cell.angle_gamma   90.00
#
_symmetry.space_group_name_H-M   'P 1'
#
loop_
_entity.id
_entity.type
_entity.pdbx_description
1 polymer ?
#
loop_
_entity_poly.entity_id
_entity_poly.type
_entity_poly.pdbx_seq_one_letter_code
_entity_poly.pdbx_strand_id
1 'polypeptide(L)'
;MIVAATAPLTSAAVIGLDARAGSTEGFSFAHSSHHQTMRSLIESQGHSLVLIDQWNAATLAGVDAVLMREASRSGEAYSVSEAGAIEAYNLAGGGVGFFADGGWSSDILIGSNNMIAGVLGTTMADSATHRDGLLVTGFVPGPIFDGIASWGADFVRAVTPAGPNPAT
;
A
#
# COMPACT_ATOMS: atom_id res chain seq x y z
N MET A 1 10.59 17.84 25.42
CA MET A 1 10.10 16.81 24.48
C MET A 1 8.61 16.67 24.71
N ILE A 2 7.81 17.29 23.85
CA ILE A 2 6.35 17.19 23.93
C ILE A 2 5.98 15.90 23.20
N VAL A 3 5.58 14.88 23.97
CA VAL A 3 4.94 13.69 23.43
C VAL A 3 3.49 14.09 23.21
N ALA A 4 3.13 14.38 21.95
CA ALA A 4 1.73 14.47 21.58
C ALA A 4 1.19 13.04 21.61
N ALA A 5 0.41 12.72 22.63
CA ALA A 5 -0.42 11.52 22.62
C ALA A 5 -1.53 11.77 21.59
N THR A 6 -1.39 11.20 20.39
CA THR A 6 -2.45 11.19 19.38
C THR A 6 -3.53 10.21 19.81
N ALA A 7 -4.79 10.62 19.68
CA ALA A 7 -5.92 9.75 19.99
C ALA A 7 -5.93 8.55 19.02
N PRO A 8 -6.17 7.32 19.51
CA PRO A 8 -6.31 6.16 18.64
C PRO A 8 -7.43 6.41 17.61
N LEU A 9 -7.33 5.83 16.42
CA LEU A 9 -8.44 5.77 15.46
C LEU A 9 -9.70 5.35 16.22
N THR A 10 -10.65 6.27 16.36
CA THR A 10 -11.76 6.11 17.30
C THR A 10 -12.85 5.16 16.80
N SER A 11 -12.67 4.55 15.62
CA SER A 11 -13.60 3.60 15.02
C SER A 11 -12.87 2.43 14.37
N ALA A 12 -13.46 1.25 14.52
CA ALA A 12 -13.15 0.08 13.70
C ALA A 12 -13.21 0.45 12.20
N ALA A 13 -12.27 -0.09 11.42
CA ALA A 13 -12.17 0.15 9.98
C ALA A 13 -12.20 -1.18 9.22
N VAL A 14 -12.71 -1.16 8.00
CA VAL A 14 -12.69 -2.28 7.05
C VAL A 14 -11.44 -2.15 6.19
N ILE A 15 -10.51 -3.09 6.32
CA ILE A 15 -9.24 -3.09 5.58
C ILE A 15 -9.26 -4.18 4.52
N GLY A 16 -9.15 -3.77 3.27
CA GLY A 16 -8.99 -4.66 2.12
C GLY A 16 -7.56 -5.17 2.01
N LEU A 17 -7.38 -6.48 1.90
CA LEU A 17 -6.08 -7.10 1.66
C LEU A 17 -6.02 -7.65 0.24
N ASP A 18 -4.95 -7.31 -0.49
CA ASP A 18 -4.67 -7.90 -1.79
C ASP A 18 -4.58 -9.43 -1.68
N ALA A 19 -5.53 -10.10 -2.33
CA ALA A 19 -5.61 -11.56 -2.42
C ALA A 19 -5.05 -12.09 -3.74
N ARG A 20 -4.73 -11.21 -4.70
CA ARG A 20 -4.22 -11.58 -6.02
C ARG A 20 -2.70 -11.67 -6.01
N ALA A 21 -2.01 -10.63 -5.58
CA ALA A 21 -0.55 -10.55 -5.64
C ALA A 21 0.13 -11.46 -4.60
N GLY A 22 1.18 -12.18 -5.03
CA GLY A 22 2.01 -13.00 -4.13
C GLY A 22 1.33 -14.27 -3.59
N SER A 23 0.22 -14.70 -4.20
CA SER A 23 -0.64 -15.82 -3.76
C SER A 23 0.07 -17.19 -3.77
N THR A 24 1.20 -17.32 -4.47
CA THR A 24 1.92 -18.58 -4.66
C THR A 24 3.31 -18.61 -4.02
N GLU A 25 3.76 -17.52 -3.42
CA GLU A 25 5.12 -17.38 -2.88
C GLU A 25 5.18 -17.18 -1.37
N GLY A 26 4.05 -17.29 -0.67
CA GLY A 26 4.02 -17.01 0.77
C GLY A 26 4.22 -15.51 1.08
N PHE A 27 4.07 -14.63 0.10
CA PHE A 27 4.17 -13.18 0.30
C PHE A 27 2.82 -12.45 0.23
N SER A 28 1.73 -13.17 -0.07
CA SER A 28 0.37 -12.60 -0.02
C SER A 28 0.02 -12.12 1.38
N PHE A 29 -0.53 -10.89 1.47
CA PHE A 29 -1.10 -10.37 2.70
C PHE A 29 -2.34 -11.13 3.13
N ALA A 30 -3.15 -11.58 2.18
CA ALA A 30 -4.37 -12.34 2.44
C ALA A 30 -4.10 -13.77 2.95
N HIS A 31 -3.18 -14.49 2.31
CA HIS A 31 -3.12 -15.95 2.44
C HIS A 31 -1.89 -16.49 3.15
N SER A 32 -0.80 -15.73 3.22
CA SER A 32 0.45 -16.25 3.78
C SER A 32 0.40 -16.40 5.30
N SER A 33 1.02 -17.47 5.80
CA SER A 33 1.34 -17.62 7.23
C SER A 33 2.34 -16.57 7.71
N HIS A 34 3.23 -16.08 6.84
CA HIS A 34 4.18 -15.01 7.17
C HIS A 34 3.50 -13.70 7.60
N HIS A 35 2.27 -13.48 7.13
CA HIS A 35 1.49 -12.27 7.46
C HIS A 35 0.37 -12.54 8.48
N GLN A 36 0.32 -13.73 9.11
CA GLN A 36 -0.70 -14.03 10.11
C GLN A 36 -0.63 -13.09 11.31
N THR A 37 0.59 -12.82 11.82
CA THR A 37 0.78 -11.87 12.93
C THR A 37 0.30 -10.47 12.60
N MET A 38 0.55 -9.99 11.38
CA MET A 38 0.06 -8.68 10.91
C MET A 38 -1.48 -8.65 10.92
N ARG A 39 -2.13 -9.66 10.33
CA ARG A 39 -3.59 -9.76 10.30
C ARG A 39 -4.18 -9.79 11.71
N SER A 40 -3.64 -10.63 12.59
CA SER A 40 -4.10 -10.72 13.99
C SER A 40 -3.87 -9.41 14.76
N LEU A 41 -2.80 -8.67 14.49
CA LEU A 41 -2.57 -7.37 15.10
C LEU A 41 -3.62 -6.35 14.65
N ILE A 42 -3.89 -6.27 13.33
CA ILE A 42 -4.93 -5.40 12.77
C ILE A 42 -6.31 -5.73 13.39
N GLU A 43 -6.67 -7.01 13.44
CA GLU A 43 -7.92 -7.46 14.04
C GLU A 43 -7.99 -7.17 15.55
N SER A 44 -6.87 -7.31 16.27
CA SER A 44 -6.82 -7.01 17.71
C SER A 44 -7.05 -5.54 18.05
N GLN A 45 -6.85 -4.64 17.08
CA GLN A 45 -7.16 -3.21 17.18
C GLN A 45 -8.63 -2.91 16.84
N GLY A 46 -9.43 -3.92 16.52
CA GLY A 46 -10.86 -3.81 16.22
C GLY A 46 -11.18 -3.60 14.74
N HIS A 47 -10.20 -3.65 13.85
CA HIS A 47 -10.43 -3.57 12.41
C HIS A 47 -10.92 -4.92 11.86
N SER A 48 -11.69 -4.89 10.78
CA SER A 48 -12.08 -6.08 10.02
C SER A 48 -11.24 -6.19 8.75
N LEU A 49 -10.98 -7.42 8.32
CA LEU A 49 -10.23 -7.69 7.11
C LEU A 49 -11.17 -8.26 6.04
N VAL A 50 -11.09 -7.72 4.82
CA VAL A 50 -11.78 -8.26 3.65
C VAL A 50 -10.77 -8.54 2.55
N LEU A 51 -11.04 -9.57 1.74
CA LEU A 51 -10.15 -9.93 0.64
C LEU A 51 -10.53 -9.15 -0.62
N ILE A 52 -9.52 -8.63 -1.31
CA ILE A 52 -9.67 -7.96 -2.60
C ILE A 52 -9.00 -8.82 -3.67
N ASP A 53 -9.82 -9.52 -4.46
CA ASP A 53 -9.40 -10.34 -5.60
C ASP A 53 -9.63 -9.65 -6.96
N GLN A 54 -10.38 -8.54 -6.96
CA GLN A 54 -10.60 -7.67 -8.11
C GLN A 54 -10.45 -6.20 -7.69
N TRP A 55 -9.76 -5.40 -8.49
CA TRP A 55 -9.55 -3.97 -8.22
C TRP A 55 -10.54 -3.12 -9.01
N ASN A 56 -11.79 -3.03 -8.52
CA ASN A 56 -12.85 -2.25 -9.16
C ASN A 56 -13.68 -1.47 -8.13
N ALA A 57 -14.54 -0.57 -8.60
CA ALA A 57 -15.33 0.28 -7.71
C ALA A 57 -16.27 -0.51 -6.78
N ALA A 58 -16.76 -1.68 -7.20
CA ALA A 58 -17.69 -2.47 -6.40
C ALA A 58 -16.99 -3.17 -5.23
N THR A 59 -15.78 -3.67 -5.44
CA THR A 59 -14.98 -4.32 -4.37
C THR A 59 -14.36 -3.31 -3.41
N LEU A 60 -14.03 -2.11 -3.89
CA LEU A 60 -13.51 -1.02 -3.05
C LEU A 60 -14.62 -0.29 -2.27
N ALA A 61 -15.89 -0.46 -2.65
CA ALA A 61 -17.02 0.13 -1.94
C ALA A 61 -17.15 -0.46 -0.54
N GLY A 62 -17.16 0.41 0.48
CA GLY A 62 -17.29 -0.01 1.88
C GLY A 62 -15.99 -0.48 2.52
N VAL A 63 -14.84 -0.25 1.87
CA VAL A 63 -13.51 -0.48 2.41
C VAL A 63 -12.90 0.88 2.79
N ASP A 64 -12.42 1.01 4.02
CA ASP A 64 -11.83 2.26 4.52
C ASP A 64 -10.36 2.41 4.11
N ALA A 65 -9.63 1.29 4.00
CA ALA A 65 -8.26 1.27 3.52
C ALA A 65 -7.93 -0.04 2.79
N VAL A 66 -6.98 -0.02 1.85
CA VAL A 66 -6.45 -1.21 1.18
C VAL A 66 -4.95 -1.35 1.37
N LEU A 67 -4.48 -2.59 1.57
CA LEU A 67 -3.08 -2.96 1.57
C LEU A 67 -2.78 -3.82 0.33
N MET A 68 -1.94 -3.28 -0.53
CA MET A 68 -1.58 -3.78 -1.84
C MET A 68 -0.11 -4.17 -1.89
N ARG A 69 0.24 -5.17 -2.67
CA ARG A 69 1.62 -5.52 -2.96
C ARG A 69 1.88 -5.39 -4.45
N GLU A 70 3.12 -5.09 -4.84
CA GLU A 70 3.50 -5.16 -6.25
C GLU A 70 3.09 -6.48 -6.92
N ALA A 71 2.71 -6.39 -8.18
CA ALA A 71 2.58 -7.56 -9.02
C ALA A 71 3.97 -8.19 -9.18
N SER A 72 4.08 -9.47 -8.84
CA SER A 72 5.33 -10.24 -8.93
C SER A 72 5.37 -11.14 -10.17
N ARG A 73 4.23 -11.31 -10.85
CA ARG A 73 4.06 -12.15 -12.04
C ARG A 73 3.13 -11.49 -13.07
N SER A 74 3.28 -11.87 -14.34
CA SER A 74 2.46 -11.30 -15.43
C SER A 74 0.96 -11.50 -15.27
N GLY A 75 0.52 -12.59 -14.65
CA GLY A 75 -0.89 -12.83 -14.31
C GLY A 75 -1.44 -11.97 -13.17
N GLU A 76 -0.57 -11.25 -12.45
CA GLU A 76 -0.93 -10.36 -11.35
C GLU A 76 -0.89 -8.88 -11.76
N ALA A 77 -0.42 -8.59 -12.98
CA ALA A 77 -0.25 -7.24 -13.49
C ALA A 77 -1.56 -6.44 -13.37
N TYR A 78 -1.46 -5.28 -12.72
CA TYR A 78 -2.50 -4.28 -12.72
C TYR A 78 -2.79 -3.80 -14.14
N SER A 79 -4.06 -3.70 -14.48
CA SER A 79 -4.54 -3.09 -15.71
C SER A 79 -4.81 -1.59 -15.52
N VAL A 80 -4.94 -0.85 -16.63
CA VAL A 80 -5.29 0.58 -16.62
C VAL A 80 -6.62 0.82 -15.90
N SER A 81 -7.62 -0.05 -16.10
CA SER A 81 -8.92 0.08 -15.43
C SER A 81 -8.82 -0.13 -13.93
N GLU A 82 -7.94 -1.02 -13.48
CA GLU A 82 -7.71 -1.25 -12.05
C GLU A 82 -7.00 -0.06 -11.40
N ALA A 83 -5.95 0.46 -12.05
CA ALA A 83 -5.26 1.66 -11.59
C ALA A 83 -6.24 2.86 -11.48
N GLY A 84 -7.11 3.05 -12.48
CA GLY A 84 -8.14 4.09 -12.44
C GLY A 84 -9.18 3.92 -11.33
N ALA A 85 -9.56 2.68 -10.99
CA ALA A 85 -10.45 2.41 -9.86
C ALA A 85 -9.79 2.75 -8.52
N ILE A 86 -8.51 2.40 -8.35
CA ILE A 86 -7.72 2.70 -7.15
C ILE A 86 -7.49 4.21 -7.02
N GLU A 87 -7.23 4.90 -8.13
CA GLU A 87 -7.11 6.36 -8.16
C GLU A 87 -8.41 7.03 -7.69
N ALA A 88 -9.54 6.65 -8.27
CA ALA A 88 -10.84 7.20 -7.90
C ALA A 88 -11.17 6.93 -6.41
N TYR A 89 -10.84 5.74 -5.91
CA TYR A 89 -10.98 5.38 -4.50
C TYR A 89 -10.12 6.26 -3.58
N ASN A 90 -8.84 6.46 -3.91
CA ASN A 90 -7.93 7.31 -3.14
C ASN A 90 -8.38 8.78 -3.16
N LEU A 91 -8.80 9.30 -4.32
CA LEU A 91 -9.34 10.66 -4.46
C LEU A 91 -10.64 10.87 -3.67
N ALA A 92 -11.42 9.81 -3.46
CA ALA A 92 -12.62 9.84 -2.61
C ALA A 92 -12.33 9.76 -1.10
N GLY A 93 -11.05 9.67 -0.70
CA GLY A 93 -10.61 9.63 0.69
C GLY A 93 -10.33 8.22 1.23
N GLY A 94 -10.39 7.19 0.38
CA GLY A 94 -10.00 5.83 0.75
C GLY A 94 -8.49 5.72 0.98
N GLY A 95 -8.09 4.95 1.99
CA GLY A 95 -6.67 4.78 2.30
C GLY A 95 -5.99 3.75 1.39
N VAL A 96 -4.82 4.05 0.81
CA VAL A 96 -4.06 3.09 0.00
C VAL A 96 -2.64 2.91 0.55
N GLY A 97 -2.29 1.67 0.91
CA GLY A 97 -0.92 1.26 1.20
C GLY A 97 -0.40 0.33 0.11
N PHE A 98 0.70 0.70 -0.56
CA PHE A 98 1.32 -0.10 -1.62
C PHE A 98 2.74 -0.52 -1.20
N PHE A 99 2.98 -1.83 -1.15
CA PHE A 99 4.23 -2.44 -0.75
C PHE A 99 4.93 -3.02 -1.98
N ALA A 100 6.06 -2.45 -2.35
CA ALA A 100 6.79 -2.84 -3.54
C ALA A 100 8.28 -2.86 -3.27
N ASP A 101 8.98 -3.78 -3.91
CA ASP A 101 10.42 -3.92 -3.93
C ASP A 101 10.88 -3.68 -5.39
N GLY A 102 11.18 -2.42 -5.69
CA GLY A 102 11.72 -2.08 -7.01
C GLY A 102 13.12 -2.64 -7.17
N GLY A 103 13.50 -3.01 -8.39
CA GLY A 103 14.93 -3.12 -8.67
C GLY A 103 15.42 -4.19 -9.63
N TRP A 104 14.57 -5.07 -10.14
CA TRP A 104 15.07 -5.95 -11.18
C TRP A 104 15.03 -5.21 -12.52
N SER A 105 16.20 -5.01 -13.14
CA SER A 105 16.32 -4.39 -14.47
C SER A 105 15.61 -5.16 -15.58
N SER A 106 15.14 -6.37 -15.26
CA SER A 106 14.30 -7.23 -16.11
C SER A 106 12.87 -7.38 -15.57
N ASP A 107 12.45 -6.55 -14.63
CA ASP A 107 11.09 -6.61 -14.11
C ASP A 107 10.11 -6.09 -15.17
N ILE A 108 9.57 -7.04 -15.94
CA ILE A 108 8.57 -6.81 -16.97
C ILE A 108 7.28 -6.17 -16.42
N LEU A 109 7.12 -6.12 -15.09
CA LEU A 109 5.95 -5.60 -14.40
C LEU A 109 6.15 -4.19 -13.88
N ILE A 110 7.35 -3.60 -14.03
CA ILE A 110 7.64 -2.24 -13.56
C ILE A 110 6.65 -1.22 -14.12
N GLY A 111 6.24 -1.37 -15.40
CA GLY A 111 5.24 -0.51 -16.01
C GLY A 111 3.86 -0.65 -15.36
N SER A 112 3.48 -1.88 -15.00
CA SER A 112 2.22 -2.16 -14.32
C SER A 112 2.22 -1.67 -12.87
N ASN A 113 3.30 -1.93 -12.13
CA ASN A 113 3.48 -1.44 -10.77
C ASN A 113 3.59 0.09 -10.72
N ASN A 114 4.20 0.71 -11.74
CA ASN A 114 4.24 2.18 -11.87
C ASN A 114 2.88 2.82 -12.16
N MET A 115 1.89 2.08 -12.67
CA MET A 115 0.52 2.61 -12.74
C MET A 115 -0.05 2.82 -11.33
N ILE A 116 0.21 1.92 -10.38
CA ILE A 116 -0.22 2.06 -8.98
C ILE A 116 0.65 3.07 -8.23
N ALA A 117 1.96 2.99 -8.38
CA ALA A 117 2.88 3.96 -7.77
C ALA A 117 2.54 5.40 -8.20
N GLY A 118 2.20 5.61 -9.47
CA GLY A 118 1.82 6.91 -10.03
C GLY A 118 0.58 7.50 -9.37
N VAL A 119 -0.44 6.67 -9.07
CA VAL A 119 -1.64 7.08 -8.29
C VAL A 119 -1.26 7.65 -6.92
N LEU A 120 -0.17 7.13 -6.36
CA LEU A 120 0.36 7.52 -5.06
C LEU A 120 1.43 8.63 -5.15
N GLY A 121 1.56 9.26 -6.32
CA GLY A 121 2.53 10.35 -6.55
C GLY A 121 3.99 9.90 -6.48
N THR A 122 4.26 8.62 -6.68
CA THR A 122 5.62 8.05 -6.67
C THR A 122 5.90 7.28 -7.95
N THR A 123 7.16 6.88 -8.14
CA THR A 123 7.58 6.05 -9.27
C THR A 123 8.63 5.09 -8.75
N MET A 124 8.49 3.82 -9.10
CA MET A 124 9.47 2.78 -8.84
C MET A 124 10.64 2.91 -9.80
N ALA A 125 11.84 2.70 -9.29
CA ALA A 125 13.04 2.62 -10.11
C ALA A 125 13.00 1.36 -10.99
N ASP A 126 13.48 1.48 -12.22
CA ASP A 126 13.62 0.39 -13.19
C ASP A 126 14.88 -0.47 -12.93
N SER A 127 15.62 -0.19 -11.87
CA SER A 127 16.88 -0.84 -11.52
C SER A 127 17.11 -0.83 -10.01
N ALA A 128 17.76 -1.88 -9.50
CA ALA A 128 17.93 -2.07 -8.06
C ALA A 128 18.85 -1.01 -7.52
N THR A 129 18.30 -0.17 -6.68
CA THR A 129 19.06 0.79 -5.92
C THR A 129 19.58 0.13 -4.64
N HIS A 130 20.61 -0.72 -4.70
CA HIS A 130 21.61 -0.68 -3.62
C HIS A 130 22.99 -1.31 -3.92
N ARG A 131 24.04 -0.48 -3.75
CA ARG A 131 25.30 -0.81 -3.02
C ARG A 131 25.98 0.44 -2.44
N ASP A 132 25.88 1.65 -3.04
CA ASP A 132 26.74 2.78 -2.63
C ASP A 132 26.13 4.22 -2.71
N GLY A 133 24.88 4.54 -2.33
CA GLY A 133 24.50 5.97 -2.38
C GLY A 133 23.10 6.52 -2.06
N LEU A 134 22.26 5.86 -1.26
CA LEU A 134 21.02 6.48 -0.75
C LEU A 134 21.02 6.54 0.78
N LEU A 135 20.83 7.73 1.35
CA LEU A 135 20.70 7.97 2.79
C LEU A 135 19.23 8.20 3.13
N VAL A 136 18.62 7.27 3.86
CA VAL A 136 17.27 7.41 4.42
C VAL A 136 17.37 8.11 5.78
N THR A 137 16.73 9.27 5.95
CA THR A 137 16.85 10.07 7.18
C THR A 137 15.69 9.92 8.16
N GLY A 138 14.66 9.09 7.88
CA GLY A 138 13.62 8.76 8.85
C GLY A 138 12.31 8.18 8.29
N PHE A 139 11.57 7.49 9.15
CA PHE A 139 10.20 7.00 8.94
C PHE A 139 9.18 8.14 9.11
N VAL A 140 8.29 8.33 8.13
CA VAL A 140 7.18 9.31 8.20
C VAL A 140 5.85 8.56 8.11
N PRO A 141 5.18 8.28 9.23
CA PRO A 141 3.90 7.58 9.23
C PRO A 141 2.80 8.44 8.59
N GLY A 142 1.95 7.81 7.77
CA GLY A 142 0.66 8.38 7.31
C GLY A 142 -0.51 7.87 8.14
N PRO A 143 -1.75 8.35 7.91
CA PRO A 143 -2.93 8.03 8.75
C PRO A 143 -3.22 6.52 8.94
N ILE A 144 -2.88 5.68 7.96
CA ILE A 144 -3.04 4.21 8.01
C ILE A 144 -1.98 3.53 8.89
N PHE A 145 -0.84 4.19 9.12
CA PHE A 145 0.27 3.69 9.92
C PHE A 145 0.40 4.43 11.26
N ASP A 146 -0.65 5.17 11.66
CA ASP A 146 -0.66 5.90 12.92
C ASP A 146 -0.58 4.89 14.10
N GLY A 147 0.34 5.13 15.03
CA GLY A 147 0.65 4.21 16.12
C GLY A 147 1.61 3.04 15.78
N ILE A 148 2.01 2.86 14.52
CA ILE A 148 3.04 1.87 14.14
C ILE A 148 4.41 2.55 14.16
N ALA A 149 5.18 2.35 15.23
CA ALA A 149 6.50 2.98 15.42
C ALA A 149 7.63 2.33 14.59
N SER A 150 7.43 1.11 14.10
CA SER A 150 8.36 0.40 13.23
C SER A 150 7.62 -0.71 12.46
N TRP A 151 7.88 -0.81 11.16
CA TRP A 151 7.46 -1.92 10.29
C TRP A 151 8.73 -2.43 9.57
N GLY A 152 8.87 -3.74 9.36
CA GLY A 152 9.95 -4.33 8.54
C GLY A 152 9.83 -4.01 7.03
N ALA A 153 9.53 -2.75 6.70
CA ALA A 153 9.43 -2.21 5.36
C ALA A 153 10.71 -1.42 5.07
N ASP A 154 11.28 -1.59 3.88
CA ASP A 154 12.49 -0.86 3.46
C ASP A 154 12.22 0.67 3.36
N PHE A 155 10.97 1.05 3.07
CA PHE A 155 10.47 2.42 3.21
C PHE A 155 8.94 2.42 3.44
N VAL A 156 8.44 3.47 4.10
CA VAL A 156 7.02 3.84 4.14
C VAL A 156 6.96 5.30 3.74
N ARG A 157 6.28 5.60 2.63
CA ARG A 157 6.07 6.99 2.17
C ARG A 157 4.65 7.39 2.50
N ALA A 158 4.47 8.38 3.37
CA ALA A 158 3.18 9.02 3.54
C ALA A 158 2.81 9.71 2.21
N VAL A 159 1.82 9.16 1.51
CA VAL A 159 1.18 9.84 0.38
C VAL A 159 0.33 10.93 0.99
N THR A 160 0.93 12.09 1.24
CA THR A 160 0.11 13.28 1.51
C THR A 160 -0.53 13.62 0.18
N PRO A 161 -1.87 13.77 0.08
CA PRO A 161 -2.44 14.44 -1.07
C PRO A 161 -1.66 15.74 -1.21
N ALA A 162 -1.03 15.98 -2.37
CA ALA A 162 -0.73 17.36 -2.70
C ALA A 162 -2.06 18.08 -2.54
N GLY A 163 -2.13 19.06 -1.62
CA GLY A 163 -3.32 19.90 -1.48
C GLY A 163 -3.75 20.38 -2.87
N PRO A 164 -5.02 20.75 -3.06
CA PRO A 164 -5.57 21.08 -4.37
C PRO A 164 -4.57 21.96 -5.13
N ASN A 165 -4.18 21.51 -6.34
CA ASN A 165 -3.30 22.26 -7.22
C ASN A 165 -3.81 23.71 -7.24
N PRO A 166 -3.10 24.69 -6.66
CA PRO A 166 -3.53 26.07 -6.76
C PRO A 166 -3.43 26.40 -8.24
N ALA A 167 -4.59 26.54 -8.87
CA ALA A 167 -4.69 26.84 -10.29
C ALA A 167 -3.71 27.98 -10.65
N THR A 168 -2.75 27.67 -11.51
CA THR A 168 -1.99 28.63 -12.32
C THR A 168 -1.88 28.09 -13.74
#